data_AF-A0A7S0GH83-F1
#
_entry.id   AF-A0A7S0GH83-F1
#
_cell.length_a   1.000
_cell.length_b   1.000
_cell.length_c   1.000
_cell.angle_alpha   90.00
_cell.angle_beta   90.00
_cell.angle_gamma   90.00
#
_symmetry.space_group_name_H-M   'P 1'
#
loop_
_entity.id
_entity.type
_entity.pdbx_description
1 polymer ?
#
loop_
_entity_poly.entity_id
_entity_poly.type
_entity_poly.pdbx_seq_one_letter_code
_entity_poly.pdbx_strand_id
1 'polypeptide(L)'
;MLEDKVHALQSERRLMHNQLQELRGNIRVYARIRPFLPVDGIAECDLKDAEPNVLPISDSALKTVNRLNKTESSFTYDRVFSPSSSQQTVFDEVSELIQSAL
;
A
#
# COMPACT_ATOMS: atom_id res chain seq x y z
N MET A 1 1.11 -41.74 -3.60
CA MET A 1 2.10 -41.30 -4.61
C MET A 1 1.82 -39.90 -5.15
N LEU A 2 0.66 -39.61 -5.75
CA LEU A 2 0.37 -38.27 -6.26
C LEU A 2 0.10 -37.26 -5.12
N GLU A 3 -0.62 -37.68 -4.09
CA GLU A 3 -0.90 -36.87 -2.90
C GLU A 3 0.37 -36.50 -2.13
N ASP A 4 1.30 -37.46 -1.96
CA ASP A 4 2.61 -37.21 -1.32
C ASP A 4 3.44 -36.18 -2.11
N LYS A 5 3.38 -36.25 -3.45
CA LYS A 5 4.04 -35.30 -4.34
C LYS A 5 3.44 -33.90 -4.19
N VAL A 6 2.12 -33.78 -4.12
CA VAL A 6 1.41 -32.51 -3.89
C VAL A 6 1.79 -31.93 -2.53
N HIS A 7 1.83 -32.75 -1.48
CA HIS A 7 2.25 -32.32 -0.14
C HIS A 7 3.70 -31.82 -0.11
N ALA A 8 4.63 -32.54 -0.74
CA ALA A 8 6.03 -32.13 -0.79
C ALA A 8 6.20 -30.77 -1.51
N LEU A 9 5.55 -30.60 -2.67
CA LEU A 9 5.59 -29.35 -3.42
C LEU A 9 4.95 -28.18 -2.65
N GLN A 10 3.86 -28.42 -1.93
CA GLN A 10 3.23 -27.40 -1.09
C GLN A 10 4.12 -26.97 0.07
N SER A 11 4.85 -27.89 0.70
CA SER A 11 5.80 -27.58 1.77
C SER A 11 6.98 -26.77 1.27
N GLU A 12 7.55 -27.15 0.12
CA GLU A 12 8.64 -26.41 -0.52
C GLU A 12 8.21 -24.99 -0.91
N ARG A 13 7.01 -24.86 -1.48
CA ARG A 13 6.40 -23.57 -1.82
C ARG A 13 6.21 -22.68 -0.59
N ARG A 14 5.75 -23.23 0.54
CA ARG A 14 5.59 -22.48 1.80
C ARG A 14 6.94 -22.02 2.36
N LEU A 15 7.96 -22.87 2.32
CA LEU A 15 9.30 -22.52 2.78
C LEU A 15 9.89 -21.34 1.98
N MET A 16 9.86 -21.43 0.65
CA MET A 16 10.37 -20.36 -0.22
C MET A 16 9.58 -19.06 -0.05
N HIS A 17 8.26 -19.17 0.08
CA HIS A 17 7.40 -18.01 0.32
C HIS A 17 7.76 -17.29 1.62
N ASN A 18 7.96 -18.03 2.71
CA ASN A 18 8.33 -17.45 4.00
C ASN A 18 9.71 -16.81 3.98
N GLN A 19 10.69 -17.44 3.34
CA GLN A 19 12.02 -16.84 3.15
C GLN A 19 11.94 -15.52 2.39
N LEU A 20 11.14 -15.45 1.32
CA LEU A 20 10.95 -14.23 0.55
C LEU A 20 10.26 -13.14 1.39
N GLN A 21 9.30 -13.51 2.24
CA GLN A 21 8.64 -12.58 3.15
C GLN A 21 9.60 -12.01 4.21
N GLU A 22 10.42 -12.87 4.82
CA GLU A 22 11.44 -12.46 5.80
C GLU A 22 12.45 -11.49 5.18
N LEU A 23 12.93 -11.78 3.96
CA LEU A 23 13.87 -10.92 3.24
C LEU A 23 13.27 -9.55 2.89
N ARG A 24 11.98 -9.48 2.58
CA ARG A 24 11.26 -8.22 2.35
C ARG A 24 10.99 -7.46 3.65
N GLY A 25 11.12 -8.10 4.82
CA GLY A 25 10.88 -7.51 6.13
C GLY A 25 9.56 -7.96 6.76
N ASN A 26 9.65 -8.31 8.05
CA ASN A 26 8.53 -8.82 8.85
C ASN A 26 7.51 -7.74 9.22
N ILE A 27 7.91 -6.48 9.22
CA ILE A 27 7.05 -5.32 9.47
C ILE A 27 7.07 -4.47 8.20
N ARG A 28 5.88 -4.14 7.69
CA ARG A 28 5.71 -3.27 6.53
C ARG A 28 4.77 -2.13 6.86
N VAL A 29 5.11 -0.94 6.39
CA VAL A 29 4.33 0.28 6.54
C VAL A 29 3.94 0.77 5.16
N TYR A 30 2.64 0.70 4.89
CA TYR A 30 2.05 1.22 3.67
C TYR A 30 1.27 2.50 3.95
N ALA A 31 1.42 3.49 3.08
CA ALA A 31 0.60 4.69 3.10
C ALA A 31 -0.41 4.66 1.96
N ARG A 32 -1.66 5.04 2.21
CA ARG A 32 -2.69 5.15 1.17
C ARG A 32 -3.41 6.49 1.27
N ILE A 33 -3.35 7.24 0.18
CA ILE A 33 -4.03 8.53 0.09
C ILE A 33 -5.47 8.27 -0.33
N ARG A 34 -6.43 8.75 0.45
CA ARG A 34 -7.86 8.65 0.14
C ARG A 34 -8.23 9.74 -0.89
N PRO A 35 -8.97 9.41 -1.97
CA PRO A 35 -9.53 10.41 -2.86
C PRO A 35 -10.61 11.23 -2.15
N PHE A 36 -10.77 12.48 -2.56
CA PHE A 36 -11.85 13.33 -2.08
C PHE A 36 -13.21 12.77 -2.53
N LEU A 37 -14.18 12.77 -1.61
CA LEU A 37 -15.56 12.40 -1.88
C LEU A 37 -16.47 13.64 -1.76
N PRO A 38 -17.64 13.65 -2.43
CA PRO A 38 -18.61 14.76 -2.33
C PRO A 38 -19.08 15.04 -0.90
N VAL A 39 -19.03 14.02 -0.03
CA VAL A 39 -19.38 14.13 1.40
C VAL A 39 -18.38 14.97 2.20
N ASP A 40 -17.17 15.18 1.67
CA ASP A 40 -16.13 15.96 2.34
C ASP A 40 -16.38 17.49 2.25
N GLY A 41 -17.55 17.90 1.73
CA GLY A 41 -18.01 19.30 1.69
C GLY A 41 -17.40 20.12 0.55
N ILE A 42 -16.73 19.46 -0.38
CA ILE A 42 -16.09 20.08 -1.55
C ILE A 42 -17.09 19.98 -2.71
N ALA A 43 -17.53 21.12 -3.26
CA ALA A 43 -18.39 21.11 -4.44
C ALA A 43 -17.65 20.44 -5.62
N GLU A 44 -18.36 19.73 -6.51
CA GLU A 44 -17.72 19.06 -7.66
C GLU A 44 -16.88 20.00 -8.53
N CYS A 45 -17.25 21.28 -8.56
CA CYS A 45 -16.55 22.36 -9.23
C CYS A 45 -15.16 22.65 -8.60
N ASP A 46 -15.06 22.52 -7.27
CA ASP A 46 -13.86 22.82 -6.49
C ASP A 46 -12.93 21.62 -6.33
N LEU A 47 -13.39 20.39 -6.65
CA LEU A 47 -12.54 19.17 -6.59
C LEU A 47 -11.32 19.23 -7.52
N LYS A 48 -11.39 20.02 -8.60
CA LYS A 48 -10.27 20.23 -9.54
C LYS A 48 -9.25 21.24 -9.01
N ASP A 49 -9.68 22.17 -8.17
CA ASP A 49 -8.84 23.23 -7.57
C ASP A 49 -8.44 22.90 -6.11
N ALA A 50 -9.03 21.86 -5.53
CA ALA A 50 -8.69 21.33 -4.21
C ALA A 50 -7.32 20.64 -4.25
N GLU A 51 -6.26 21.43 -4.08
CA GLU A 51 -4.93 20.90 -3.92
C GLU A 51 -4.81 20.13 -2.59
N PRO A 52 -4.54 18.81 -2.59
CA PRO A 52 -4.45 18.03 -1.37
C PRO A 52 -3.22 18.42 -0.54
N ASN A 53 -3.38 18.46 0.78
CA ASN A 53 -2.25 18.65 1.71
C ASN A 53 -1.31 17.45 1.75
N VAL A 54 -1.67 16.33 1.12
CA VAL A 54 -0.88 15.11 1.06
C VAL A 54 -0.64 14.75 -0.40
N LEU A 55 0.63 14.65 -0.79
CA LEU A 55 1.05 14.44 -2.16
C LEU A 55 1.99 13.23 -2.24
N PRO A 56 1.78 12.29 -3.16
CA PRO A 56 2.76 11.25 -3.42
C PRO A 56 3.97 11.86 -4.14
N ILE A 57 5.18 11.67 -3.61
CA ILE A 57 6.44 12.03 -4.29
C ILE A 57 6.84 10.90 -5.24
N SER A 58 6.70 9.66 -4.77
CA SER A 58 7.00 8.43 -5.49
C SER A 58 6.20 7.27 -4.91
N ASP A 59 6.38 6.08 -5.47
CA ASP A 59 5.81 4.83 -4.96
C ASP A 59 6.26 4.48 -3.52
N SER A 60 7.27 5.15 -2.97
CA SER A 60 7.82 4.89 -1.63
C SER A 60 7.91 6.14 -0.76
N ALA A 61 7.52 7.31 -1.27
CA ALA A 61 7.66 8.57 -0.55
C ALA A 61 6.42 9.45 -0.68
N LEU A 62 6.08 10.12 0.42
CA LEU A 62 4.91 10.96 0.57
C LEU A 62 5.30 12.29 1.19
N LYS A 63 4.72 13.37 0.68
CA LYS A 63 4.87 14.73 1.21
C LYS A 63 3.58 15.17 1.87
N THR A 64 3.68 15.78 3.04
CA THR A 64 2.59 16.50 3.68
C THR A 64 2.94 17.98 3.73
N VAL A 65 2.02 18.82 3.28
CA VAL A 65 2.15 20.28 3.26
C VAL A 65 1.16 20.86 4.27
N ASN A 66 1.68 21.52 5.29
CA ASN A 66 0.88 22.30 6.23
C ASN A 66 0.85 23.75 5.76
N ARG A 67 -0.28 24.18 5.19
CA ARG A 67 -0.44 25.53 4.63
C ARG A 67 -0.54 26.63 5.69
N LEU A 68 -1.01 26.31 6.89
CA LEU A 68 -1.12 27.28 7.98
C LEU A 68 0.28 27.74 8.44
N ASN A 69 1.20 26.78 8.53
CA ASN A 69 2.56 27.02 9.03
C ASN A 69 3.61 27.09 7.91
N LYS A 70 3.21 26.90 6.64
CA LYS A 70 4.09 26.75 5.46
C LYS A 70 5.22 25.73 5.68
N THR A 71 4.94 24.68 6.43
CA THR A 71 5.90 23.59 6.67
C THR A 71 5.60 22.42 5.76
N GLU A 72 6.67 21.81 5.27
CA GLU A 72 6.60 20.61 4.45
C GLU A 72 7.32 19.48 5.18
N SER A 73 6.73 18.29 5.15
CA SER A 73 7.32 17.10 5.77
C SER A 73 7.26 15.94 4.80
N SER A 74 8.39 15.26 4.64
CA SER A 74 8.51 14.11 3.75
C SER A 74 8.68 12.85 4.58
N PHE A 75 7.98 11.79 4.18
CA PHE A 75 7.96 10.50 4.83
C PHE A 75 8.22 9.39 3.82
N THR A 76 8.94 8.36 4.25
CA THR A 76 9.27 7.20 3.42
C THR A 76 8.54 5.97 3.96
N TYR A 77 8.00 5.17 3.05
CA TYR A 77 7.19 3.98 3.29
C TYR A 77 7.63 2.85 2.37
N ASP A 78 7.22 1.62 2.67
CA ASP A 78 7.46 0.47 1.79
C ASP A 78 6.70 0.61 0.47
N ARG A 79 5.48 1.18 0.54
CA ARG A 79 4.64 1.51 -0.61
C ARG A 79 3.71 2.67 -0.28
N VAL A 80 3.53 3.58 -1.23
CA VAL A 80 2.58 4.70 -1.18
C VAL A 80 1.56 4.53 -2.30
N PHE A 81 0.29 4.39 -1.94
CA PHE A 81 -0.83 4.27 -2.87
C PHE A 81 -1.46 5.64 -3.13
N SER A 82 -1.54 6.01 -4.40
CA SER A 82 -2.19 7.24 -4.87
C SER A 82 -3.71 7.23 -4.62
N PRO A 83 -4.38 8.40 -4.69
CA PRO A 83 -5.84 8.47 -4.64
C PRO A 83 -6.55 7.65 -5.73
N SER A 84 -5.87 7.41 -6.86
CA SER A 84 -6.36 6.62 -7.99
C SER A 84 -6.13 5.10 -7.83
N SER A 85 -5.44 4.68 -6.76
CA SER A 85 -5.11 3.27 -6.55
C SER A 85 -6.35 2.45 -6.17
N SER A 86 -6.58 1.37 -6.92
CA SER A 86 -7.72 0.49 -6.74
C SER A 86 -7.58 -0.40 -5.50
N GLN A 87 -8.70 -0.92 -5.00
CA GLN A 87 -8.70 -1.93 -3.93
C GLN A 87 -7.92 -3.18 -4.33
N GLN A 88 -8.00 -3.59 -5.60
CA GLN A 88 -7.32 -4.77 -6.09
C GLN A 88 -5.80 -4.61 -5.98
N THR A 89 -5.28 -3.46 -6.42
CA THR A 89 -3.84 -3.16 -6.33
C THR A 89 -3.33 -3.18 -4.90
N VAL A 90 -4.11 -2.67 -3.95
CA VAL A 90 -3.76 -2.73 -2.52
C VAL A 90 -3.80 -4.17 -2.01
N PHE A 91 -4.79 -4.96 -2.44
CA PHE A 91 -4.93 -6.35 -2.03
C PHE A 91 -3.80 -7.22 -2.58
N ASP A 92 -3.38 -7.03 -3.83
CA ASP A 92 -2.32 -7.82 -4.46
C ASP A 92 -1.01 -7.72 -3.65
N GLU A 93 -0.67 -6.53 -3.15
CA GLU A 93 0.50 -6.29 -2.29
C GLU A 93 0.40 -6.96 -0.91
N VAL A 94 -0.81 -7.11 -0.35
CA VAL A 94 -1.04 -7.69 0.98
C VAL A 94 -1.32 -9.19 0.90
N SER A 95 -1.73 -9.70 -0.27
CA SER A 95 -2.15 -11.08 -0.49
C SER A 95 -1.08 -12.10 -0.11
N GLU A 96 0.19 -11.78 -0.38
CA GLU A 96 1.32 -12.62 -0.02
C GLU A 96 1.43 -12.78 1.50
N LEU A 97 1.14 -11.74 2.28
CA LEU A 97 1.23 -11.78 3.74
C LEU A 97 0.12 -12.66 4.32
N ILE A 98 -1.09 -12.56 3.76
CA ILE A 98 -2.23 -13.42 4.11
C ILE A 98 -1.89 -14.89 3.86
N GLN A 99 -1.19 -15.18 2.77
CA GLN A 99 -0.76 -16.53 2.44
C GLN A 99 0.28 -17.10 3.41
N SER A 100 1.09 -16.27 4.05
CA SER A 100 2.01 -16.71 5.11
C SER A 100 1.27 -17.09 6.40
N ALA A 101 0.09 -16.51 6.63
CA ALA A 101 -0.74 -16.81 7.81
C ALA A 101 -1.58 -18.10 7.67
N LEU A 102 -1.62 -18.74 6.50
CA LEU A 102 -2.44 -19.92 6.15
C LEU A 102 -1.60 -21.20 6.02
#